data_AF-A0A838LCP6-F1
#
_entry.id   AF-A0A838LCP6-F1
#
_cell.length_a   1.000
_cell.length_b   1.000
_cell.length_c   1.000
_cell.angle_alpha   90.00
_cell.angle_beta   90.00
_cell.angle_gamma   90.00
#
_symmetry.space_group_name_H-M   'P 1'
#
loop_
_entity.id
_entity.type
_entity.pdbx_description
1 polymer ?
#
loop_
_entity_poly.entity_id
_entity_poly.type
_entity_poly.pdbx_seq_one_letter_code
_entity_poly.pdbx_strand_id
1 'polypeptide(L)'
;MNIVESRSKPGFVSAKSEASIMAADVVINPTHDRMGNAGKLGAKRRLLSRALEYRNRVYVSCSNWEVCGDSKRGGIQNVTDTLHTIYTSGTPVSGAQIADGSFGFAYRSWSLSL
;
A
#
# COMPACT_ATOMS: atom_id res chain seq x y z
N MET A 1 12.81 -0.87 -3.14
CA MET A 1 12.84 -0.47 -4.57
C MET A 1 11.68 0.48 -4.83
N ASN A 2 11.94 1.73 -5.24
CA ASN A 2 10.87 2.68 -5.57
C ASN A 2 10.46 2.49 -7.03
N ILE A 3 9.22 2.07 -7.28
CA ILE A 3 8.66 1.83 -8.64
C ILE A 3 8.35 3.17 -9.36
N VAL A 4 8.69 4.31 -8.76
CA VAL A 4 8.27 5.63 -9.19
C VAL A 4 9.47 6.58 -9.24
N GLU A 5 9.98 6.81 -10.45
CA GLU A 5 11.08 7.73 -10.73
C GLU A 5 10.68 9.19 -10.46
N SER A 6 9.44 9.60 -10.78
CA SER A 6 8.94 10.97 -10.59
C SER A 6 7.47 11.00 -10.15
N ARG A 7 6.88 12.18 -9.87
CA ARG A 7 5.47 12.30 -9.43
C ARG A 7 4.44 11.82 -10.46
N SER A 8 4.84 11.53 -11.69
CA SER A 8 3.94 11.12 -12.79
C SER A 8 4.48 9.96 -13.63
N LYS A 9 5.77 9.61 -13.51
CA LYS A 9 6.41 8.58 -14.34
C LYS A 9 6.87 7.39 -13.48
N PRO A 10 6.35 6.16 -13.74
CA PRO A 10 6.93 4.97 -13.14
C PRO A 10 8.36 4.74 -13.62
N GLY A 11 9.16 4.18 -12.72
CA GLY A 11 10.47 3.63 -13.04
C GLY A 11 10.50 2.16 -12.66
N PHE A 12 10.78 1.30 -13.63
CA PHE A 12 10.92 -0.13 -13.41
C PHE A 12 12.39 -0.50 -13.51
N VAL A 13 12.86 -1.39 -12.64
CA VAL A 13 14.26 -1.86 -12.69
C VAL A 13 14.57 -2.71 -13.91
N SER A 14 13.55 -3.28 -14.56
CA SER A 14 13.67 -4.01 -15.81
C SER A 14 12.32 -4.11 -16.51
N ALA A 15 12.34 -4.37 -17.82
CA ALA A 15 11.13 -4.67 -18.60
C ALA A 15 10.38 -5.91 -18.05
N LYS A 16 11.11 -6.91 -17.53
CA LYS A 16 10.50 -8.09 -16.88
C LYS A 16 9.72 -7.71 -15.62
N SER A 17 10.26 -6.80 -14.82
CA SER A 17 9.58 -6.31 -13.62
C SER A 17 8.34 -5.50 -13.97
N GLU A 18 8.41 -4.65 -15.00
CA GLU A 18 7.25 -3.94 -15.54
C GLU A 18 6.17 -4.92 -15.99
N ALA A 19 6.51 -5.88 -16.85
CA ALA A 19 5.57 -6.88 -17.35
C ALA A 19 4.92 -7.68 -16.21
N SER A 20 5.70 -8.06 -15.18
CA SER A 20 5.17 -8.80 -14.02
C SER A 20 4.19 -7.96 -13.21
N ILE A 21 4.53 -6.69 -12.92
CA ILE A 21 3.64 -5.77 -12.21
C ILE A 21 2.38 -5.49 -13.03
N MET A 22 2.52 -5.33 -14.35
CA MET A 22 1.41 -5.08 -15.27
C MET A 22 0.57 -6.33 -15.55
N ALA A 23 1.05 -7.53 -15.23
CA ALA A 23 0.26 -8.76 -15.32
C ALA A 23 -0.56 -9.04 -14.05
N ALA A 24 -0.20 -8.48 -12.89
CA ALA A 24 -0.81 -8.84 -11.61
C ALA A 24 -2.21 -8.23 -11.39
N ASP A 25 -3.14 -8.96 -10.79
CA ASP A 25 -4.43 -8.43 -10.32
C ASP A 25 -4.30 -7.85 -8.90
N VAL A 26 -3.40 -8.42 -8.11
CA VAL A 26 -3.10 -8.01 -6.74
C VAL A 26 -1.62 -7.67 -6.62
N VAL A 27 -1.32 -6.44 -6.19
CA VAL A 27 0.04 -6.00 -5.90
C VAL A 27 0.17 -5.73 -4.42
N ILE A 28 0.94 -6.56 -3.71
CA ILE A 28 1.23 -6.38 -2.28
C ILE A 28 2.58 -5.69 -2.13
N ASN A 29 2.61 -4.60 -1.37
CA ASN A 29 3.83 -3.85 -1.14
C ASN A 29 4.10 -3.71 0.37
N PRO A 30 4.93 -4.58 0.94
CA PRO A 30 5.31 -4.55 2.36
C PRO A 30 6.43 -3.52 2.60
N THR A 31 6.18 -2.23 2.37
CA THR A 31 7.22 -1.19 2.49
C THR A 31 6.77 0.08 3.22
N HIS A 32 7.76 0.81 3.77
CA HIS A 32 7.61 2.12 4.42
C HIS A 32 7.29 3.27 3.46
N ASP A 33 6.16 3.19 2.77
CA ASP A 33 5.76 4.16 1.74
C ASP A 33 5.59 5.61 2.27
N ARG A 34 5.44 5.78 3.59
CA ARG A 34 5.34 7.07 4.27
C ARG A 34 6.66 7.68 4.73
N MET A 35 7.78 6.94 4.67
CA MET A 35 9.09 7.45 5.10
C MET A 35 9.85 8.18 3.96
N GLY A 36 9.20 8.40 2.82
CA GLY A 36 9.75 9.13 1.68
C GLY A 36 8.92 10.36 1.27
N ASN A 37 9.18 10.86 0.07
CA ASN A 37 8.48 12.02 -0.48
C ASN A 37 6.99 11.69 -0.76
N ALA A 38 6.10 12.19 0.11
CA ALA A 38 4.65 11.99 0.02
C ALA A 38 4.06 12.34 -1.36
N GLY A 39 4.68 13.26 -2.11
CA GLY A 39 4.27 13.63 -3.46
C GLY A 39 4.35 12.50 -4.50
N LYS A 40 5.14 11.45 -4.26
CA LYS A 40 5.23 10.27 -5.14
C LYS A 40 4.28 9.14 -4.73
N LEU A 41 3.74 9.18 -3.52
CA LEU A 41 2.90 8.12 -2.96
C LEU A 41 1.54 8.02 -3.67
N GLY A 42 0.91 9.17 -3.97
CA GLY A 42 -0.34 9.19 -4.74
C GLY A 42 -0.17 8.63 -6.15
N ALA A 43 0.95 8.93 -6.80
CA ALA A 43 1.27 8.41 -8.13
C ALA A 43 1.48 6.89 -8.11
N LYS A 44 2.23 6.40 -7.12
CA LYS A 44 2.43 4.96 -6.88
C LYS A 44 1.08 4.25 -6.67
N ARG A 45 0.24 4.76 -5.77
CA ARG A 45 -1.08 4.18 -5.49
C ARG A 45 -1.94 4.12 -6.75
N ARG A 46 -2.04 5.21 -7.51
CA ARG A 46 -2.80 5.23 -8.78
C ARG A 46 -2.26 4.23 -9.79
N LEU A 47 -0.95 4.18 -9.99
CA LEU A 47 -0.33 3.25 -10.93
C LEU A 47 -0.60 1.79 -10.57
N LEU A 48 -0.37 1.43 -9.30
CA LEU A 48 -0.41 0.03 -8.85
C LEU A 48 -1.82 -0.49 -8.62
N SER A 49 -2.84 0.39 -8.62
CA SER A 49 -4.25 -0.01 -8.48
C SER A 49 -5.14 0.41 -9.63
N ARG A 50 -4.59 0.98 -10.72
CA ARG A 50 -5.39 1.29 -11.90
C ARG A 50 -5.97 0.01 -12.48
N ALA A 51 -7.24 0.04 -12.87
CA ALA A 51 -7.83 -1.02 -13.69
C ALA A 51 -7.02 -1.20 -14.98
N LEU A 52 -6.97 -2.44 -15.47
CA LEU A 52 -6.36 -2.77 -16.75
C LEU A 52 -7.41 -3.33 -17.68
N GLU A 53 -7.69 -2.64 -18.79
CA GLU A 53 -8.64 -3.01 -19.83
C GLU A 53 -9.97 -3.58 -19.28
N TYR A 54 -10.03 -4.87 -18.99
CA TYR A 54 -11.22 -5.61 -18.56
C TYR A 54 -11.18 -6.15 -17.13
N ARG A 55 -10.16 -5.81 -16.32
CA ARG A 55 -10.01 -6.35 -14.96
C ARG A 55 -9.68 -5.27 -13.94
N ASN A 56 -10.25 -5.43 -12.75
CA ASN A 56 -9.91 -4.57 -11.63
C ASN A 56 -8.56 -4.98 -11.07
N ARG A 57 -7.80 -4.00 -10.59
CA ARG A 57 -6.53 -4.24 -9.92
C ARG A 57 -6.56 -3.62 -8.54
N VAL A 58 -5.95 -4.31 -7.59
CA VAL A 58 -5.81 -3.81 -6.23
C VAL A 58 -4.35 -3.68 -5.82
N TYR A 59 -4.08 -2.59 -5.12
CA TYR A 59 -2.82 -2.34 -4.47
C TYR A 59 -2.99 -2.45 -2.96
N VAL A 60 -2.26 -3.38 -2.33
CA VAL A 60 -2.26 -3.54 -0.88
C VAL A 60 -1.02 -2.85 -0.32
N SER A 61 -1.24 -1.72 0.34
CA SER A 61 -0.22 -1.01 1.10
C SER A 61 -0.10 -1.67 2.47
N CYS A 62 1.01 -2.37 2.71
CA CYS A 62 1.31 -2.98 4.01
C CYS A 62 2.53 -2.28 4.61
N SER A 63 2.36 -1.53 5.68
CA SER A 63 3.51 -1.02 6.44
C SER A 63 4.00 -2.11 7.38
N ASN A 64 5.29 -2.46 7.35
CA ASN A 64 5.91 -3.36 8.33
C ASN A 64 6.48 -2.61 9.54
N TRP A 65 6.02 -1.39 9.79
CA TRP A 65 6.54 -0.60 10.92
C TRP A 65 6.02 -1.19 12.22
N GLU A 66 6.95 -1.55 13.10
CA GLU A 66 6.68 -1.95 14.48
C GLU A 66 5.93 -0.80 15.19
N VAL A 67 4.61 -0.93 15.34
CA VAL A 67 3.81 -0.02 16.21
C VAL A 67 4.11 -0.29 17.70
N CYS A 68 4.80 -1.38 18.01
CA CYS A 68 5.31 -1.72 19.33
C CYS A 68 6.66 -1.03 19.59
N GLY A 69 6.66 0.30 19.76
CA GLY A 69 7.88 1.08 20.03
C GLY A 69 7.88 1.70 21.43
N ASP A 70 8.92 1.41 22.22
CA ASP A 70 9.18 2.10 23.49
C ASP A 70 9.49 3.59 23.24
N SER A 71 8.84 4.43 24.04
CA SER A 71 8.64 5.89 23.90
C SER A 71 9.89 6.78 23.84
N LYS A 72 11.10 6.22 23.84
CA LYS A 72 12.33 6.97 24.15
C LYS A 72 13.03 7.65 22.96
N ARG A 73 12.70 7.34 21.69
CA ARG A 73 13.39 7.95 20.53
C ARG A 73 12.54 8.30 19.30
N GLY A 74 11.25 8.06 19.34
CA GLY A 74 10.35 8.42 18.24
C GLY A 74 8.95 7.99 18.65
N GLY A 75 8.03 8.94 18.69
CA GLY A 75 6.69 8.73 19.24
C GLY A 75 5.99 7.51 18.62
N ILE A 76 5.15 6.87 19.43
CA ILE A 76 4.22 5.83 18.98
C ILE A 76 3.45 6.41 17.79
N GLN A 77 3.56 5.78 16.61
CA GLN A 77 2.79 6.23 15.48
C GLN A 77 1.33 5.83 15.72
N ASN A 78 0.44 6.82 15.73
CA ASN A 78 -0.99 6.56 15.83
C ASN A 78 -1.45 5.69 14.67
N VAL A 79 -2.29 4.68 14.96
CA VAL A 79 -2.96 3.88 13.94
C VAL A 79 -3.65 4.83 12.96
N THR A 80 -3.42 4.64 11.66
CA THR A 80 -4.08 5.43 10.63
C THR A 80 -4.74 4.51 9.62
N ASP A 81 -5.82 4.97 9.02
CA ASP A 81 -6.60 4.20 8.04
C ASP A 81 -5.90 3.91 6.73
N THR A 82 -4.64 4.34 6.58
CA THR A 82 -3.82 4.13 5.38
C THR A 82 -2.51 3.39 5.65
N LEU A 83 -2.32 2.86 6.88
CA LEU A 83 -1.13 2.08 7.26
C LEU A 83 -1.18 0.64 6.70
N HIS A 84 -2.39 0.06 6.68
CA HIS A 84 -2.71 -1.25 6.11
C HIS A 84 -4.02 -1.12 5.33
N THR A 85 -3.91 -0.90 4.03
CA THR A 85 -5.05 -0.44 3.23
C THR A 85 -4.96 -0.91 1.80
N ILE A 86 -6.11 -1.32 1.28
CA ILE A 86 -6.29 -1.64 -0.13
C ILE A 86 -6.66 -0.37 -0.89
N TYR A 87 -6.09 -0.20 -2.07
CA TYR A 87 -6.43 0.85 -3.01
C TYR A 87 -6.97 0.26 -4.31
N THR A 88 -7.99 0.92 -4.86
CA THR A 88 -8.50 0.74 -6.22
C THR A 88 -8.44 2.09 -6.94
N SER A 89 -7.82 2.14 -8.11
CA SER A 89 -7.61 3.37 -8.90
C SER A 89 -7.04 4.55 -8.11
N GLY A 90 -6.21 4.26 -7.10
CA GLY A 90 -5.56 5.24 -6.22
C GLY A 90 -6.39 5.68 -5.02
N THR A 91 -7.62 5.19 -4.88
CA THR A 91 -8.55 5.52 -3.80
C THR A 91 -8.53 4.41 -2.75
N PRO A 92 -8.43 4.73 -1.44
CA PRO A 92 -8.49 3.72 -0.39
C PRO A 92 -9.88 3.08 -0.37
N VAL A 93 -9.92 1.76 -0.19
CA VAL A 93 -11.17 1.02 -0.02
C VAL A 93 -11.47 0.87 1.47
N SER A 94 -12.70 1.17 1.85
CA SER A 94 -13.21 0.93 3.20
C SER A 94 -13.21 -0.58 3.50
N GLY A 95 -12.69 -0.94 4.66
CA GLY A 95 -12.67 -2.32 5.15
C GLY A 95 -13.09 -2.38 6.60
N ALA A 96 -13.36 -3.59 7.10
CA ALA A 96 -13.56 -3.79 8.52
C ALA A 96 -12.21 -3.83 9.23
N GLN A 97 -12.14 -3.28 10.43
CA GLN A 97 -11.01 -3.47 11.33
C GLN A 97 -11.49 -4.22 12.56
N ILE A 98 -10.77 -5.29 12.92
CA ILE A 98 -11.03 -6.11 14.09
C ILE A 98 -9.76 -6.08 14.93
N ALA A 99 -9.83 -5.53 16.14
CA ALA A 99 -8.72 -5.58 17.08
C ALA A 99 -8.77 -6.89 17.88
N ASP A 100 -7.63 -7.50 18.11
CA ASP A 100 -7.50 -8.76 18.87
C ASP A 100 -7.68 -8.59 20.39
N GLY A 101 -7.72 -7.34 20.86
CA GLY A 101 -7.93 -6.94 22.26
C GLY A 101 -6.79 -7.32 23.22
N SER A 102 -5.75 -8.03 22.75
CA SER A 102 -4.82 -8.76 23.62
C SER A 102 -3.37 -8.26 23.46
N PHE A 103 -2.97 -7.92 22.24
CA PHE A 103 -1.60 -7.47 21.93
C PHE A 103 -1.55 -6.22 21.06
N GLY A 104 -2.70 -5.61 20.78
CA GLY A 104 -2.79 -4.45 19.90
C GLY A 104 -2.69 -4.81 18.41
N PHE A 105 -2.80 -6.10 18.06
CA PHE A 105 -2.92 -6.50 16.67
C PHE A 105 -4.28 -6.10 16.12
N ALA A 106 -4.28 -5.47 14.95
CA ALA A 106 -5.48 -5.13 14.21
C ALA A 106 -5.52 -5.94 12.91
N TYR A 107 -6.55 -6.77 12.78
CA TYR A 107 -6.90 -7.42 11.53
C TYR A 107 -7.73 -6.47 10.69
N ARG A 108 -7.50 -6.47 9.39
CA ARG A 108 -8.33 -5.72 8.44
C ARG A 108 -8.81 -6.64 7.33
N SER A 109 -10.08 -6.50 6.96
CA SER A 109 -10.69 -7.31 5.90
C SER A 109 -11.43 -6.44 4.90
N TRP A 110 -11.42 -6.89 3.66
CA TRP A 110 -12.09 -6.26 2.53
C TRP A 110 -12.68 -7.35 1.63
N SER A 111 -13.82 -7.07 1.02
CA SER A 111 -14.43 -7.91 -0.01
C SER A 111 -14.45 -7.14 -1.32
N LEU A 112 -13.88 -7.72 -2.37
CA LEU A 112 -13.65 -7.05 -3.65
C LEU A 112 -14.01 -7.99 -4.80
N SER A 113 -14.60 -7.43 -5.86
CA SER A 113 -14.80 -8.11 -7.14
C SER A 113 -13.66 -7.72 -8.08
N LEU A 114 -12.76 -8.66 -8.37
CA LEU A 114 -11.59 -8.47 -9.23
C LEU A 114 -11.84 -8.97 -10.65
#